data_AF-A0A8C5YN99-F1
#
_entry.id   AF-A0A8C5YN99-F1
#
_cell.length_a   1.000
_cell.length_b   1.000
_cell.length_c   1.000
_cell.angle_alpha   90.00
_cell.angle_beta   90.00
_cell.angle_gamma   90.00
#
_symmetry.space_group_name_H-M   'P 1'
#
loop_
_entity.id
_entity.type
_entity.pdbx_description
1 polymer ?
#
loop_
_entity_poly.entity_id
_entity_poly.type
_entity_poly.pdbx_seq_one_letter_code
_entity_poly.pdbx_strand_id
1 'polypeptide(L)'
;MLTLTLVCTVTFLLVCSGTFFPYSSNPANPKPKRVFLQHMTRTFHDLEGNIVKRDSGIWINGFDYTGMSHITPHVPEINDTIRAHCEENAPLCGFPWYLPVHFLIRKNWYLPAPEVSPRNPAYFRLISKEQTPWDSVRLTFEATGPSHMSFYVRPHKGSTLFQWSLGNGTPVTSKGGDYFVFYSHGLQASAWQFWIEVQVIEEQPEGMVTVAIAAHYLSGEDKRSSQLDTLKEKFPDWTFPSAWVCTYSLFVF
;
A
#
# COMPACT_ATOMS: atom_id res chain seq x y z
N MET A 1 13.81 49.19 -9.40
CA MET A 1 12.91 48.66 -10.45
C MET A 1 13.68 47.87 -11.50
N LEU A 2 14.65 48.47 -12.22
CA LEU A 2 15.43 47.79 -13.28
C LEU A 2 16.12 46.48 -12.83
N THR A 3 16.77 46.49 -11.66
CA THR A 3 17.47 45.31 -11.12
C THR A 3 16.53 44.16 -10.77
N LEU A 4 15.35 44.46 -10.23
CA LEU A 4 14.34 43.45 -9.91
C LEU A 4 13.79 42.81 -11.19
N THR A 5 13.48 43.63 -12.19
CA THR A 5 13.04 43.15 -13.51
C THR A 5 14.10 42.26 -14.15
N LEU A 6 15.37 42.67 -14.11
CA LEU A 6 16.48 41.87 -14.63
C LEU A 6 16.58 40.51 -13.93
N VAL A 7 16.58 40.49 -12.59
CA VAL A 7 16.64 39.25 -11.81
C VAL A 7 15.45 38.35 -12.14
N CYS A 8 14.22 38.87 -12.15
CA CYS A 8 13.03 38.09 -12.49
C CYS A 8 13.11 37.51 -13.91
N THR A 9 13.53 38.30 -14.91
CA THR A 9 13.68 37.84 -16.30
C THR A 9 14.74 36.74 -16.42
N VAL A 10 15.90 36.91 -15.77
CA VAL A 10 16.97 35.90 -15.79
C VAL A 10 16.50 34.62 -15.10
N THR A 11 15.87 34.71 -13.92
CA THR A 11 15.34 33.55 -13.23
C THR A 11 14.27 32.84 -14.07
N PHE A 12 13.36 33.59 -14.70
CA PHE A 12 12.35 33.02 -15.58
C PHE A 12 12.96 32.24 -16.75
N LEU A 13 13.96 32.82 -17.43
CA LEU A 13 14.66 32.15 -18.52
C LEU A 13 15.35 30.87 -18.06
N LEU A 14 16.01 30.88 -16.90
CA LEU A 14 16.67 29.71 -16.31
C LEU A 14 15.67 28.60 -15.90
N VAL A 15 14.48 28.97 -15.44
CA VAL A 15 13.40 28.02 -15.15
C VAL A 15 12.89 27.41 -16.46
N CYS A 16 12.60 28.24 -17.46
CA CYS A 16 12.12 27.78 -18.77
C CYS A 16 13.13 26.93 -19.53
N SER A 17 14.44 27.15 -19.36
CA SER A 17 15.49 26.32 -19.95
C SER A 17 15.67 24.97 -19.25
N GLY A 18 14.92 24.70 -18.18
CA GLY A 18 15.03 23.46 -17.40
C GLY A 18 16.29 23.38 -16.54
N THR A 19 17.02 24.49 -16.37
CA THR A 19 18.26 24.51 -15.56
C THR A 19 18.01 24.11 -14.10
N PHE A 20 16.79 24.38 -13.61
CA PHE A 20 16.34 23.98 -12.26
C PHE A 20 15.52 22.68 -12.25
N PHE A 21 15.57 21.86 -13.31
CA PHE A 21 14.92 20.56 -13.30
C PHE A 21 15.49 19.71 -12.14
N PRO A 22 14.64 19.17 -11.26
CA PRO A 22 15.10 18.61 -10.00
C PRO A 22 15.70 17.20 -10.13
N TYR A 23 15.52 16.53 -11.28
CA TYR A 23 15.91 15.14 -11.46
C TYR A 23 17.10 14.97 -12.42
N SER A 24 17.85 13.89 -12.24
CA SER A 24 19.05 13.61 -13.02
C SER A 24 19.39 12.12 -13.01
N SER A 25 19.67 11.59 -14.19
CA SER A 25 20.24 10.25 -14.40
C SER A 25 21.78 10.25 -14.43
N ASN A 26 22.43 11.42 -14.25
CA ASN A 26 23.89 11.53 -14.28
C ASN A 26 24.53 10.65 -13.19
N PRO A 27 25.38 9.66 -13.55
CA PRO A 27 26.01 8.78 -12.57
C PRO A 27 26.87 9.50 -11.52
N ALA A 28 27.45 10.66 -11.85
CA ALA A 28 28.26 11.44 -10.91
C ALA A 28 27.42 12.25 -9.91
N ASN A 29 26.15 12.52 -10.21
CA ASN A 29 25.23 13.26 -9.34
C ASN A 29 23.78 12.82 -9.58
N PRO A 30 23.41 11.59 -9.17
CA PRO A 30 22.09 11.05 -9.44
C PRO A 30 21.05 11.69 -8.53
N LYS A 31 19.94 12.14 -9.13
CA LYS A 31 18.80 12.73 -8.41
C LYS A 31 17.52 12.08 -8.92
N PRO A 32 17.29 10.79 -8.66
CA PRO A 32 16.18 10.09 -9.28
C PRO A 32 14.84 10.49 -8.69
N LYS A 33 13.83 10.63 -9.54
CA LYS A 33 12.43 10.66 -9.10
C LYS A 33 11.99 9.27 -8.66
N ARG A 34 11.66 9.09 -7.38
CA ARG A 34 11.23 7.79 -6.83
C ARG A 34 9.73 7.58 -6.99
N VAL A 35 9.35 6.45 -7.59
CA VAL A 35 7.96 6.05 -7.80
C VAL A 35 7.80 4.58 -7.44
N PHE A 36 6.74 4.23 -6.72
CA PHE A 36 6.36 2.83 -6.53
C PHE A 36 5.31 2.42 -7.54
N LEU A 37 5.52 1.27 -8.18
CA LEU A 37 4.60 0.63 -9.11
C LEU A 37 4.24 -0.75 -8.55
N GLN A 38 3.03 -0.91 -8.05
CA GLN A 38 2.57 -2.12 -7.40
C GLN A 38 1.48 -2.77 -8.24
N HIS A 39 1.77 -3.86 -8.94
CA HIS A 39 0.73 -4.61 -9.65
C HIS A 39 0.07 -5.58 -8.68
N MET A 40 -1.20 -5.33 -8.40
CA MET A 40 -1.89 -5.98 -7.31
C MET A 40 -3.19 -6.63 -7.74
N THR A 41 -3.50 -7.74 -7.09
CA THR A 41 -4.85 -8.32 -7.05
C THR A 41 -5.40 -8.10 -5.65
N ARG A 42 -6.61 -7.51 -5.55
CA ARG A 42 -7.31 -7.26 -4.30
C ARG A 42 -8.54 -8.15 -4.20
N THR A 43 -8.74 -8.80 -3.07
CA THR A 43 -9.92 -9.63 -2.78
C THR A 43 -10.53 -9.18 -1.45
N PHE A 44 -11.84 -8.94 -1.45
CA PHE A 44 -12.60 -8.46 -0.30
C PHE A 44 -13.65 -9.50 0.07
N HIS A 45 -13.64 -9.93 1.32
CA HIS A 45 -14.59 -10.89 1.86
C HIS A 45 -15.56 -10.19 2.83
N ASP A 46 -16.82 -10.61 2.83
CA ASP A 46 -17.83 -10.20 3.82
C ASP A 46 -17.69 -11.00 5.14
N LEU A 47 -18.66 -10.81 6.05
CA LEU A 47 -18.72 -11.47 7.35
C LEU A 47 -18.92 -12.98 7.23
N GLU A 48 -19.61 -13.42 6.19
CA GLU A 48 -19.86 -14.82 5.87
C GLU A 48 -18.64 -15.46 5.18
N GLY A 49 -17.64 -14.66 4.82
CA GLY A 49 -16.43 -15.09 4.13
C GLY A 49 -16.58 -15.21 2.61
N ASN A 50 -17.69 -14.74 2.04
CA ASN A 50 -17.90 -14.71 0.59
C ASN A 50 -17.12 -13.56 -0.05
N ILE A 51 -16.62 -13.78 -1.27
CA ILE A 51 -15.95 -12.73 -2.04
C ILE A 51 -17.02 -11.76 -2.58
N VAL A 52 -17.05 -10.54 -2.04
CA VAL A 52 -17.97 -9.48 -2.48
C VAL A 52 -17.35 -8.58 -3.54
N LYS A 53 -16.02 -8.50 -3.59
CA LYS A 53 -15.30 -7.71 -4.60
C LYS A 53 -13.93 -8.32 -4.87
N ARG A 54 -13.55 -8.32 -6.14
CA ARG A 54 -12.22 -8.70 -6.60
C ARG A 54 -11.83 -7.84 -7.78
N ASP A 55 -10.66 -7.21 -7.71
CA ASP A 55 -10.14 -6.37 -8.79
C ASP A 55 -8.62 -6.43 -8.88
N SER A 56 -8.06 -5.93 -9.98
CA SER A 56 -6.62 -5.89 -10.20
C SER A 56 -6.18 -4.70 -11.05
N GLY A 57 -4.98 -4.21 -10.73
CA GLY A 57 -4.40 -3.04 -11.39
C GLY A 57 -3.00 -2.72 -10.88
N ILE A 58 -2.34 -1.79 -11.56
CA ILE A 58 -1.09 -1.20 -11.14
C ILE A 58 -1.41 0.05 -10.31
N TRP A 59 -1.10 -0.04 -9.02
CA TRP A 59 -1.19 1.08 -8.10
C TRP A 59 0.12 1.84 -8.04
N ILE A 60 0.03 3.16 -8.18
CA ILE A 60 1.17 4.03 -8.44
C ILE A 60 1.21 5.10 -7.37
N ASN A 61 2.35 5.19 -6.68
CA ASN A 61 2.60 6.19 -5.64
C ASN A 61 3.86 7.01 -5.98
N GLY A 62 3.68 8.32 -6.15
CA GLY A 62 4.77 9.28 -6.26
C GLY A 62 5.13 9.83 -4.89
N PHE A 63 6.41 9.75 -4.49
CA PHE A 63 6.87 10.13 -3.14
C PHE A 63 7.37 11.57 -3.03
N ASP A 64 7.09 12.40 -4.02
CA ASP A 64 7.44 13.82 -4.00
C ASP A 64 6.23 14.72 -4.21
N TYR A 65 6.39 15.99 -3.87
CA TYR A 65 5.33 17.00 -3.95
C TYR A 65 4.81 17.23 -5.37
N THR A 66 5.59 16.88 -6.40
CA THR A 66 5.20 17.06 -7.81
C THR A 66 4.34 15.91 -8.32
N GLY A 67 4.16 14.84 -7.53
CA GLY A 67 3.34 13.70 -7.91
C GLY A 67 3.84 13.07 -9.20
N MET A 68 2.99 12.98 -10.23
CA MET A 68 3.36 12.45 -11.54
C MET A 68 3.47 13.52 -12.63
N SER A 69 3.50 14.81 -12.29
CA SER A 69 3.46 15.91 -13.28
C SER A 69 4.61 15.86 -14.30
N HIS A 70 5.82 15.54 -13.85
CA HIS A 70 6.99 15.40 -14.70
C HIS A 70 7.02 14.08 -15.50
N ILE A 71 6.22 13.08 -15.11
CA ILE A 71 6.16 11.76 -15.78
C ILE A 71 5.00 11.70 -16.78
N THR A 72 3.88 12.37 -16.49
CA THR A 72 2.67 12.36 -17.33
C THR A 72 2.96 12.66 -18.81
N PRO A 73 3.84 13.62 -19.19
CA PRO A 73 4.17 13.86 -20.60
C PRO A 73 4.87 12.69 -21.30
N HIS A 74 5.56 11.82 -20.55
CA HIS A 74 6.25 10.63 -21.07
C HIS A 74 5.36 9.38 -21.00
N VAL A 75 4.48 9.31 -20.01
CA VAL A 75 3.53 8.21 -19.81
C VAL A 75 2.11 8.80 -19.67
N PRO A 76 1.44 9.16 -20.78
CA PRO A 76 0.15 9.88 -20.75
C PRO A 76 -0.99 9.10 -20.08
N GLU A 77 -0.82 7.77 -20.00
CA GLU A 77 -1.69 6.84 -19.28
C GLU A 77 -1.80 7.18 -17.79
N ILE A 78 -0.71 7.72 -17.20
CA ILE A 78 -0.65 8.12 -15.80
C ILE A 78 -0.97 9.61 -15.71
N ASN A 79 -2.25 9.93 -15.73
CA ASN A 79 -2.76 11.29 -15.63
C ASN A 79 -3.78 11.43 -14.50
N ASP A 80 -4.37 12.61 -14.37
CA ASP A 80 -5.23 12.95 -13.25
C ASP A 80 -6.61 12.28 -13.25
N THR A 81 -7.01 11.60 -14.33
CA THR A 81 -8.30 10.91 -14.42
C THR A 81 -8.26 9.52 -13.81
N ILE A 82 -7.09 8.89 -13.70
CA ILE A 82 -6.95 7.50 -13.20
C ILE A 82 -6.64 7.44 -11.70
N ARG A 83 -7.32 8.26 -10.90
CA ARG A 83 -7.10 8.31 -9.44
C ARG A 83 -7.44 6.96 -8.80
N ALA A 84 -6.62 6.56 -7.82
CA ALA A 84 -6.96 5.40 -7.01
C ALA A 84 -8.13 5.76 -6.08
N HIS A 85 -9.26 5.05 -6.23
CA HIS A 85 -10.44 5.24 -5.40
C HIS A 85 -10.23 4.59 -4.02
N CYS A 86 -10.53 5.32 -2.94
CA CYS A 86 -10.42 4.81 -1.58
C CYS A 86 -11.62 3.90 -1.25
N GLU A 87 -11.36 2.70 -0.76
CA GLU A 87 -12.39 1.88 -0.14
C GLU A 87 -12.56 2.33 1.31
N GLU A 88 -13.53 3.21 1.59
CA GLU A 88 -13.68 3.90 2.88
C GLU A 88 -13.83 2.96 4.08
N ASN A 89 -14.39 1.77 3.88
CA ASN A 89 -14.56 0.77 4.95
C ASN A 89 -13.35 -0.16 5.10
N ALA A 90 -12.39 -0.13 4.18
CA ALA A 90 -11.20 -0.98 4.24
C ALA A 90 -10.02 -0.27 4.92
N PRO A 91 -9.25 -0.96 5.78
CA PRO A 91 -8.03 -0.40 6.35
C PRO A 91 -7.10 0.11 5.24
N LEU A 92 -6.59 1.33 5.45
CA LEU A 92 -5.73 2.06 4.55
C LEU A 92 -6.27 2.15 3.10
N CYS A 93 -7.57 2.44 2.98
CA CYS A 93 -8.29 2.63 1.71
C CYS A 93 -8.36 1.37 0.83
N GLY A 94 -8.07 0.18 1.36
CA GLY A 94 -8.07 -1.05 0.57
C GLY A 94 -6.88 -1.15 -0.39
N PHE A 95 -5.71 -0.67 0.03
CA PHE A 95 -4.48 -0.77 -0.75
C PHE A 95 -3.33 -1.44 0.03
N PRO A 96 -2.45 -2.19 -0.65
CA PRO A 96 -1.32 -2.88 -0.04
C PRO A 96 -0.17 -1.91 0.24
N TRP A 97 -0.33 -1.05 1.25
CA TRP A 97 0.72 -0.14 1.70
C TRP A 97 1.95 -0.90 2.21
N TYR A 98 3.11 -0.66 1.59
CA TYR A 98 4.37 -1.24 2.08
C TYR A 98 4.92 -0.54 3.35
N LEU A 99 4.55 0.74 3.53
CA LEU A 99 4.97 1.57 4.66
C LEU A 99 3.75 2.31 5.24
N PRO A 100 3.71 2.61 6.54
CA PRO A 100 2.60 3.31 7.19
C PRO A 100 2.63 4.82 6.94
N VAL A 101 2.84 5.24 5.68
CA VAL A 101 3.05 6.65 5.27
C VAL A 101 1.90 7.18 4.41
N HIS A 102 0.76 6.51 4.40
CA HIS A 102 -0.39 6.86 3.56
C HIS A 102 -0.82 8.34 3.74
N PHE A 103 -0.74 8.88 4.96
CA PHE A 103 -1.06 10.28 5.27
C PHE A 103 -0.10 11.31 4.63
N LEU A 104 1.08 10.89 4.15
CA LEU A 104 2.02 11.74 3.42
C LEU A 104 1.70 11.79 1.91
N ILE A 105 0.97 10.80 1.40
CA ILE A 105 0.67 10.65 -0.02
C ILE A 105 -0.72 11.23 -0.30
N ARG A 106 -0.77 12.47 -0.78
CA ARG A 106 -2.03 13.15 -1.13
C ARG A 106 -2.66 12.62 -2.41
N LYS A 107 -1.85 12.04 -3.30
CA LYS A 107 -2.25 11.65 -4.65
C LYS A 107 -1.59 10.34 -5.04
N ASN A 108 -2.42 9.40 -5.48
CA ASN A 108 -2.07 8.10 -6.01
C ASN A 108 -2.96 7.77 -7.22
N TRP A 109 -2.47 6.86 -8.06
CA TRP A 109 -3.08 6.51 -9.34
C TRP A 109 -3.29 5.00 -9.40
N TYR A 110 -4.31 4.57 -10.14
CA TYR A 110 -4.67 3.17 -10.33
C TYR A 110 -4.94 2.93 -11.81
N LEU A 111 -4.10 2.11 -12.43
CA LEU A 111 -4.24 1.69 -13.81
C LEU A 111 -4.76 0.25 -13.84
N PRO A 112 -6.00 -0.01 -14.30
CA PRO A 112 -6.55 -1.37 -14.37
C PRO A 112 -5.64 -2.30 -15.20
N ALA A 113 -5.45 -3.53 -14.72
CA ALA A 113 -4.61 -4.54 -15.36
C ALA A 113 -5.10 -5.96 -15.02
N PRO A 114 -4.76 -6.99 -15.82
CA PRO A 114 -5.14 -8.37 -15.52
C PRO A 114 -4.57 -8.88 -14.20
N GLU A 115 -5.29 -9.78 -13.54
CA GLU A 115 -4.88 -10.33 -12.25
C GLU A 115 -3.47 -10.94 -12.26
N VAL A 116 -2.74 -10.69 -11.19
CA VAL A 116 -1.47 -11.36 -10.89
C VAL A 116 -1.73 -12.68 -10.16
N SER A 117 -0.97 -13.72 -10.54
CA SER A 117 -1.00 -15.03 -9.89
C SER A 117 0.43 -15.47 -9.55
N PRO A 118 1.00 -14.97 -8.43
CA PRO A 118 2.31 -15.41 -7.94
C PRO A 118 2.36 -16.93 -7.77
N ARG A 119 3.50 -17.56 -8.06
CA ARG A 119 3.69 -19.02 -7.93
C ARG A 119 3.56 -19.48 -6.48
N ASN A 120 3.97 -18.64 -5.54
CA ASN A 120 3.84 -18.87 -4.11
C ASN A 120 2.77 -17.92 -3.52
N PRO A 121 1.47 -18.23 -3.66
CA PRO A 121 0.43 -17.37 -3.12
C PRO A 121 0.52 -17.27 -1.60
N ALA A 122 0.20 -16.09 -1.06
CA ALA A 122 0.06 -15.93 0.37
C ALA A 122 -1.26 -16.58 0.85
N TYR A 123 -1.18 -17.26 1.98
CA TYR A 123 -2.33 -17.85 2.66
C TYR A 123 -2.54 -17.12 3.98
N PHE A 124 -3.79 -16.81 4.29
CA PHE A 124 -4.18 -16.18 5.55
C PHE A 124 -5.51 -16.77 5.99
N ARG A 125 -5.59 -17.19 7.25
CA ARG A 125 -6.79 -17.80 7.81
C ARG A 125 -6.94 -17.50 9.29
N LEU A 126 -8.18 -17.47 9.74
CA LEU A 126 -8.54 -17.52 11.15
C LEU A 126 -8.40 -18.98 11.64
N ILE A 127 -7.65 -19.20 12.72
CA ILE A 127 -7.50 -20.50 13.38
C ILE A 127 -8.48 -20.63 14.55
N SER A 128 -8.62 -19.59 15.37
CA SER A 128 -9.54 -19.61 16.52
C SER A 128 -10.22 -18.27 16.75
N LYS A 129 -11.47 -18.32 17.22
CA LYS A 129 -12.26 -17.20 17.73
C LYS A 129 -12.71 -17.58 19.14
N GLU A 130 -12.23 -16.86 20.14
CA GLU A 130 -12.45 -17.17 21.56
C GLU A 130 -13.04 -15.95 22.27
N GLN A 131 -14.15 -16.12 22.96
CA GLN A 131 -14.68 -15.10 23.87
C GLN A 131 -13.81 -15.08 25.13
N THR A 132 -13.33 -13.91 25.54
CA THR A 132 -12.60 -13.74 26.80
C THR A 132 -13.54 -13.22 27.91
N PRO A 133 -13.11 -13.28 29.18
CA PRO A 133 -13.92 -12.83 30.31
C PRO A 133 -14.28 -11.33 30.35
N TRP A 134 -13.72 -10.48 29.46
CA TRP A 134 -13.80 -9.02 29.53
C TRP A 134 -14.60 -8.40 28.37
N ASP A 135 -15.62 -9.11 27.88
CA ASP A 135 -16.40 -8.75 26.70
C ASP A 135 -15.50 -8.45 25.47
N SER A 136 -14.40 -9.18 25.39
CA SER A 136 -13.48 -9.13 24.26
C SER A 136 -13.45 -10.46 23.52
N VAL A 137 -13.11 -10.39 22.24
CA VAL A 137 -12.98 -11.54 21.37
C VAL A 137 -11.54 -11.62 20.89
N ARG A 138 -10.90 -12.75 21.18
CA ARG A 138 -9.57 -13.06 20.66
C ARG A 138 -9.70 -13.78 19.33
N LEU A 139 -9.10 -13.20 18.30
CA LEU A 139 -8.94 -13.79 16.97
C LEU A 139 -7.49 -14.23 16.78
N THR A 140 -7.28 -15.53 16.56
CA THR A 140 -5.96 -16.10 16.27
C THR A 140 -5.86 -16.39 14.79
N PHE A 141 -4.81 -15.89 14.15
CA PHE A 141 -4.56 -16.03 12.72
C PHE A 141 -3.29 -16.81 12.44
N GLU A 142 -3.23 -17.34 11.22
CA GLU A 142 -2.02 -17.87 10.61
C GLU A 142 -1.86 -17.34 9.20
N ALA A 143 -0.64 -16.90 8.90
CA ALA A 143 -0.24 -16.43 7.59
C ALA A 143 1.00 -17.19 7.07
N THR A 144 1.01 -17.51 5.79
CA THR A 144 2.21 -17.93 5.05
C THR A 144 2.29 -17.14 3.75
N GLY A 145 3.50 -16.91 3.22
CA GLY A 145 3.65 -16.09 2.02
C GLY A 145 5.09 -15.67 1.77
N PRO A 146 5.30 -14.60 0.98
CA PRO A 146 6.64 -14.09 0.70
C PRO A 146 7.29 -13.47 1.94
N SER A 147 8.59 -13.19 1.83
CA SER A 147 9.44 -12.62 2.89
C SER A 147 8.98 -11.28 3.44
N HIS A 148 8.03 -10.59 2.80
CA HIS A 148 7.51 -9.31 3.24
C HIS A 148 5.98 -9.31 3.12
N MET A 149 5.31 -9.15 4.26
CA MET A 149 3.86 -9.04 4.37
C MET A 149 3.50 -7.88 5.28
N SER A 150 2.33 -7.30 5.05
CA SER A 150 1.78 -6.23 5.89
C SER A 150 0.41 -6.65 6.38
N PHE A 151 0.15 -6.49 7.67
CA PHE A 151 -1.13 -6.77 8.30
C PHE A 151 -1.77 -5.47 8.77
N TYR A 152 -3.06 -5.32 8.50
CA TYR A 152 -3.81 -4.12 8.82
C TYR A 152 -5.03 -4.46 9.64
N VAL A 153 -5.35 -3.61 10.61
CA VAL A 153 -6.53 -3.78 11.47
C VAL A 153 -7.30 -2.47 11.51
N ARG A 154 -8.61 -2.55 11.32
CA ARG A 154 -9.57 -1.47 11.54
C ARG A 154 -10.70 -1.99 12.43
N PRO A 155 -10.72 -1.64 13.72
CA PRO A 155 -11.88 -1.85 14.56
C PRO A 155 -13.09 -1.09 13.99
N HIS A 156 -14.27 -1.71 14.04
CA HIS A 156 -15.51 -1.04 13.68
C HIS A 156 -15.98 -0.12 14.80
N LYS A 157 -16.98 0.72 14.51
CA LYS A 157 -17.61 1.56 15.52
C LYS A 157 -18.14 0.69 16.67
N GLY A 158 -17.88 1.09 17.92
CA GLY A 158 -18.26 0.30 19.10
C GLY A 158 -17.26 -0.81 19.47
N SER A 159 -16.19 -0.98 18.69
CA SER A 159 -15.12 -1.93 18.97
C SER A 159 -13.76 -1.24 19.06
N THR A 160 -12.84 -1.80 19.86
CA THR A 160 -11.47 -1.30 20.00
C THR A 160 -10.47 -2.44 19.98
N LEU A 161 -9.30 -2.23 19.37
CA LEU A 161 -8.20 -3.18 19.47
C LEU A 161 -7.53 -3.02 20.83
N PHE A 162 -7.73 -4.01 21.71
CA PHE A 162 -7.28 -3.96 23.10
C PHE A 162 -5.83 -4.45 23.24
N GLN A 163 -5.55 -5.66 22.75
CA GLN A 163 -4.25 -6.31 22.85
C GLN A 163 -3.93 -7.16 21.62
N TRP A 164 -2.67 -7.56 21.49
CA TRP A 164 -2.21 -8.46 20.42
C TRP A 164 -0.94 -9.22 20.83
N SER A 165 -0.58 -10.25 20.08
CA SER A 165 0.67 -10.99 20.25
C SER A 165 1.85 -10.44 19.45
N LEU A 166 1.68 -9.28 18.79
CA LEU A 166 2.62 -8.75 17.79
C LEU A 166 3.69 -7.84 18.39
N GLY A 167 3.69 -7.65 19.71
CA GLY A 167 4.71 -6.90 20.45
C GLY A 167 4.28 -6.64 21.89
N ASN A 168 5.21 -6.15 22.72
CA ASN A 168 5.01 -5.96 24.17
C ASN A 168 4.37 -4.61 24.54
N GLY A 169 3.78 -3.89 23.58
CA GLY A 169 3.21 -2.55 23.79
C GLY A 169 1.75 -2.47 23.37
N THR A 170 1.05 -1.47 23.90
CA THR A 170 -0.32 -1.16 23.48
C THR A 170 -0.35 -0.84 21.99
N PRO A 171 -1.23 -1.48 21.19
CA PRO A 171 -1.38 -1.15 19.78
C PRO A 171 -1.63 0.35 19.58
N VAL A 172 -0.88 0.99 18.68
CA VAL A 172 -1.04 2.41 18.34
C VAL A 172 -1.51 2.53 16.90
N THR A 173 -2.51 3.38 16.67
CA THR A 173 -3.06 3.63 15.34
C THR A 173 -2.17 4.58 14.55
N SER A 174 -2.19 4.42 13.24
CA SER A 174 -1.72 5.44 12.30
C SER A 174 -2.71 6.62 12.27
N LYS A 175 -2.30 7.75 11.68
CA LYS A 175 -3.22 8.86 11.40
C LYS A 175 -4.35 8.32 10.51
N GLY A 176 -5.58 8.29 11.01
CA GLY A 176 -6.72 7.68 10.31
C GLY A 176 -7.37 6.52 11.07
N GLY A 177 -6.76 6.04 12.17
CA GLY A 177 -7.38 5.04 13.06
C GLY A 177 -7.04 3.59 12.74
N ASP A 178 -6.31 3.34 11.66
CA ASP A 178 -5.89 1.99 11.27
C ASP A 178 -4.58 1.59 11.94
N TYR A 179 -4.48 0.32 12.34
CA TYR A 179 -3.25 -0.29 12.79
C TYR A 179 -2.49 -0.90 11.61
N PHE A 180 -1.17 -0.80 11.66
CA PHE A 180 -0.27 -1.32 10.64
C PHE A 180 0.82 -2.14 11.30
N VAL A 181 1.02 -3.36 10.80
CA VAL A 181 2.11 -4.24 11.21
C VAL A 181 2.85 -4.69 9.96
N PHE A 182 4.16 -4.52 9.97
CA PHE A 182 5.03 -5.05 8.94
C PHE A 182 5.70 -6.33 9.43
N TYR A 183 5.55 -7.40 8.67
CA TYR A 183 6.19 -8.68 8.93
C TYR A 183 7.21 -8.96 7.84
N SER A 184 8.43 -9.29 8.25
CA SER A 184 9.49 -9.73 7.34
C SER A 184 10.26 -10.90 7.90
N HIS A 185 10.70 -11.80 7.03
CA HIS A 185 11.50 -12.97 7.41
C HIS A 185 12.58 -13.33 6.38
N GLY A 186 13.53 -14.16 6.79
CA GLY A 186 14.57 -14.71 5.92
C GLY A 186 14.06 -15.80 4.97
N LEU A 187 14.95 -16.57 4.36
CA LEU A 187 14.59 -17.62 3.38
C LEU A 187 13.70 -18.72 3.96
N GLN A 188 13.86 -19.04 5.24
CA GLN A 188 13.08 -20.05 5.93
C GLN A 188 12.35 -19.40 7.11
N ALA A 189 11.04 -19.58 7.17
CA ALA A 189 10.21 -19.19 8.29
C ALA A 189 9.08 -20.21 8.47
N SER A 190 8.70 -20.45 9.71
CA SER A 190 7.45 -21.13 10.03
C SER A 190 6.26 -20.24 9.66
N ALA A 191 5.07 -20.82 9.62
CA ALA A 191 3.86 -20.04 9.47
C ALA A 191 3.79 -18.96 10.57
N TRP A 192 3.45 -17.74 10.17
CA TRP A 192 3.33 -16.60 11.06
C TRP A 192 2.00 -16.69 11.79
N GLN A 193 2.05 -17.15 13.03
CA GLN A 193 0.89 -17.25 13.92
C GLN A 193 0.88 -16.09 14.90
N PHE A 194 -0.28 -15.44 15.03
CA PHE A 194 -0.45 -14.32 15.95
C PHE A 194 -1.93 -14.16 16.32
N TRP A 195 -2.22 -13.41 17.37
CA TRP A 195 -3.59 -13.08 17.74
C TRP A 195 -3.77 -11.58 17.96
N ILE A 196 -5.00 -11.13 17.79
CA ILE A 196 -5.50 -9.83 18.22
C ILE A 196 -6.69 -10.03 19.15
N GLU A 197 -6.90 -9.11 20.06
CA GLU A 197 -8.02 -9.11 20.97
C GLU A 197 -8.81 -7.81 20.80
N VAL A 198 -10.06 -7.95 20.40
CA VAL A 198 -10.97 -6.84 20.11
C VAL A 198 -11.99 -6.76 21.22
N GLN A 199 -12.04 -5.64 21.92
CA GLN A 199 -13.07 -5.37 22.91
C GLN A 199 -14.31 -4.81 22.20
N VAL A 200 -15.48 -5.39 22.48
CA VAL A 200 -16.75 -5.01 21.84
C VAL A 200 -17.66 -4.40 22.90
N ILE A 201 -17.91 -3.10 22.79
CA ILE A 201 -18.81 -2.37 23.71
C ILE A 201 -20.24 -2.47 23.22
N GLU A 202 -20.43 -2.43 21.89
CA GLU A 202 -21.72 -2.49 21.23
C GLU A 202 -21.58 -3.36 19.97
N GLU A 203 -22.34 -4.46 19.92
CA GLU A 203 -22.39 -5.30 18.72
C GLU A 203 -23.04 -4.55 17.56
N GLN A 204 -22.39 -4.60 16.40
CA GLN A 204 -22.87 -3.99 15.17
C GLN A 204 -23.11 -5.09 14.12
N PRO A 205 -24.13 -4.95 13.25
CA PRO A 205 -24.40 -5.94 12.21
C PRO A 205 -23.28 -6.06 11.18
N GLU A 206 -22.41 -5.04 11.06
CA GLU A 206 -21.24 -5.04 10.17
C GLU A 206 -20.03 -5.79 10.75
N GLY A 207 -20.13 -6.40 11.93
CA GLY A 207 -19.03 -7.07 12.64
C GLY A 207 -18.21 -6.13 13.52
N MET A 208 -17.24 -6.69 14.22
CA MET A 208 -16.41 -5.98 15.20
C MET A 208 -15.11 -5.43 14.60
N VAL A 209 -14.57 -6.06 13.56
CA VAL A 209 -13.26 -5.68 13.00
C VAL A 209 -13.12 -6.06 11.53
N THR A 210 -12.53 -5.16 10.76
CA THR A 210 -11.97 -5.49 9.44
C THR A 210 -10.47 -5.66 9.56
N VAL A 211 -9.94 -6.78 9.04
CA VAL A 211 -8.51 -7.01 8.93
C VAL A 211 -8.12 -7.25 7.48
N ALA A 212 -6.88 -6.94 7.13
CA ALA A 212 -6.36 -7.27 5.82
C ALA A 212 -4.91 -7.71 5.90
N ILE A 213 -4.50 -8.53 4.94
CA ILE A 213 -3.11 -8.92 4.73
C ILE A 213 -2.70 -8.54 3.31
N ALA A 214 -1.53 -7.92 3.17
CA ALA A 214 -0.87 -7.73 1.90
C ALA A 214 0.40 -8.58 1.85
N ALA A 215 0.63 -9.24 0.72
CA ALA A 215 1.86 -9.95 0.45
C ALA A 215 2.65 -9.22 -0.63
N HIS A 216 3.91 -8.88 -0.36
CA HIS A 216 4.77 -8.11 -1.25
C HIS A 216 5.88 -8.99 -1.83
N TYR A 217 5.78 -9.29 -3.12
CA TYR A 217 6.75 -10.13 -3.83
C TYR A 217 7.93 -9.28 -4.30
N LEU A 218 8.93 -9.07 -3.45
CA LEU A 218 10.02 -8.13 -3.72
C LEU A 218 11.23 -8.72 -4.47
N SER A 219 11.26 -10.04 -4.66
CA SER A 219 12.38 -10.78 -5.27
C SER A 219 11.89 -11.95 -6.13
N GLY A 220 12.79 -12.49 -6.95
CA GLY A 220 12.52 -13.63 -7.84
C GLY A 220 11.54 -13.31 -8.97
N GLU A 221 11.06 -14.36 -9.62
CA GLU A 221 10.11 -14.25 -10.74
C GLU A 221 8.75 -13.70 -10.30
N ASP A 222 8.31 -14.03 -9.08
CA ASP A 222 7.02 -13.58 -8.54
C ASP A 222 6.94 -12.06 -8.34
N LYS A 223 8.08 -11.35 -8.35
CA LYS A 223 8.12 -9.87 -8.36
C LYS A 223 7.56 -9.26 -9.64
N ARG A 224 7.63 -10.00 -10.75
CA ARG A 224 7.46 -9.46 -12.10
C ARG A 224 6.06 -9.77 -12.65
N SER A 225 5.64 -8.91 -13.56
CA SER A 225 4.50 -9.17 -14.45
C SER A 225 4.76 -8.43 -15.76
N SER A 226 4.20 -8.92 -16.86
CA SER A 226 4.36 -8.29 -18.18
C SER A 226 3.90 -6.83 -18.17
N GLN A 227 2.79 -6.52 -17.50
CA GLN A 227 2.23 -5.18 -17.43
C GLN A 227 3.12 -4.22 -16.64
N LEU A 228 3.74 -4.68 -15.54
CA LEU A 228 4.73 -3.87 -14.81
C LEU A 228 5.96 -3.60 -15.64
N ASP A 229 6.50 -4.63 -16.29
CA ASP A 229 7.73 -4.49 -17.05
C ASP A 229 7.53 -3.55 -18.25
N THR A 230 6.42 -3.70 -19.00
CA THR A 230 6.05 -2.79 -20.08
C THR A 230 5.82 -1.35 -19.59
N LEU A 231 5.16 -1.16 -18.44
CA LEU A 231 4.95 0.19 -17.91
C LEU A 231 6.28 0.84 -17.49
N LYS A 232 7.15 0.06 -16.83
CA LYS A 232 8.47 0.51 -16.34
C LYS A 232 9.38 0.98 -17.47
N GLU A 233 9.32 0.35 -18.64
CA GLU A 233 10.10 0.74 -19.82
C GLU A 233 9.73 2.12 -20.39
N LYS A 234 8.52 2.62 -20.11
CA LYS A 234 8.07 3.95 -20.56
C LYS A 234 8.59 5.09 -19.69
N PHE A 235 9.14 4.77 -18.51
CA PHE A 235 9.59 5.79 -17.57
C PHE A 235 10.94 6.39 -18.02
N PRO A 236 11.14 7.70 -17.89
CA PRO A 236 12.42 8.34 -18.19
C PRO A 236 13.57 7.81 -17.32
N ASP A 237 14.80 7.90 -17.84
CA ASP A 237 16.02 7.41 -17.21
C ASP A 237 16.37 8.11 -15.88
N TRP A 238 15.93 9.35 -15.68
CA TRP A 238 16.07 10.10 -14.43
C TRP A 238 15.04 9.69 -13.36
N THR A 239 14.24 8.67 -13.61
CA THR A 239 13.34 8.07 -12.61
C THR A 239 13.93 6.79 -12.02
N PHE A 240 13.44 6.42 -10.84
CA PHE A 240 13.71 5.14 -10.21
C PHE A 240 12.38 4.46 -9.85
N PRO A 241 11.77 3.73 -10.81
CA PRO A 241 10.54 2.99 -10.58
C PRO A 241 10.83 1.71 -9.78
N SER A 242 10.49 1.72 -8.49
CA SER A 242 10.48 0.49 -7.69
C SER A 242 9.19 -0.27 -7.99
N ALA A 243 9.31 -1.35 -8.77
CA ALA A 243 8.17 -2.11 -9.25
C ALA A 243 8.14 -3.52 -8.65
N TRP A 244 6.96 -3.96 -8.20
CA TRP A 244 6.74 -5.33 -7.73
C TRP A 244 5.28 -5.74 -7.77
N VAL A 245 5.06 -7.05 -7.76
CA VAL A 245 3.73 -7.67 -7.62
C VAL A 245 3.34 -7.77 -6.15
N CYS A 246 2.06 -7.59 -5.85
CA CYS A 246 1.52 -7.86 -4.52
C CYS A 246 0.09 -8.42 -4.56
N THR A 247 -0.35 -9.00 -3.46
CA THR A 247 -1.76 -9.37 -3.27
C THR A 247 -2.28 -8.68 -2.02
N TYR A 248 -3.59 -8.43 -1.97
CA TYR A 248 -4.28 -7.86 -0.82
C TYR A 248 -5.57 -8.64 -0.57
N SER A 249 -5.74 -9.17 0.63
CA SER A 249 -6.94 -9.90 1.03
C SER A 249 -7.50 -9.29 2.31
N LEU A 250 -8.77 -8.89 2.26
CA LEU A 250 -9.51 -8.29 3.36
C LEU A 250 -10.60 -9.22 3.86
N PHE A 251 -10.81 -9.24 5.18
CA PHE A 251 -11.79 -10.06 5.86
C PHE A 251 -12.48 -9.24 6.96
N VAL A 252 -13.78 -9.48 7.15
CA VAL A 252 -14.57 -8.87 8.21
C VAL A 252 -14.94 -9.94 9.25
N PHE A 253 -14.87 -9.61 10.53
CA PHE A 253 -15.09 -10.55 11.66
C PHE A 253 -15.94 -9.96 12.78
#